data_AF-A0A935ZLA7-F1
#
_entry.id   AF-A0A935ZLA7-F1
#
_cell.length_a   1.000
_cell.length_b   1.000
_cell.length_c   1.000
_cell.angle_alpha   90.00
_cell.angle_beta   90.00
_cell.angle_gamma   90.00
#
_symmetry.space_group_name_H-M   'P 1'
#
loop_
_entity.id
_entity.type
_entity.pdbx_description
1 polymer ?
#
loop_
_entity_poly.entity_id
_entity_poly.type
_entity_poly.pdbx_seq_one_letter_code
_entity_poly.pdbx_strand_id
1 'polypeptide(L)'
;MKRTRTLVLAIPSLLALACGRDVIQHGDASSSTDASSGGGDSSSTSAADSTGAPPVEIPGEGPYGAGTRLQPIVDRTADGVVQLVRWYDSELGIDCEFARDSVGDYRCLPAEEDQVYVGFDDEACSTPIVGTPYCSTVPNYVRGPIIDAASCADGARAQAYLRGAPIGSGDIRHHNDHADICNGTGSNFQQRHALTPIDDTTFVAATVVTEQRGSIEIRALVSTDGAFQRDRVIDPRYGTPCQGTLTFEAGAGTQACGVVSAAPYGFADATCTTPLFALPQDGTCAQPSTALIYGTDGWHTIGAPWEQTIHIVDGDACIEAPASVQDGFAYYELGAPTSEPEVLTLEVTLADASGRLRRLGLAGDGETIVLARGDGTRDQNRWYDTAIEQVCTPLIATDGRRRCMPLPLAYPNRLEHWGDPECSAIPLYDTAEAPEGDLVRITLVGEEACGGRPVIGQQNVVGRWTEPVYRLDDEGACLLDEVPDFVTVFQLGNYPAISDAPELVLTGDGS
;
A
#
# COMPACT_ATOMS: atom_id res chain seq x y z
N MET A 1 12.89 -30.37 -71.61
CA MET A 1 12.39 -29.00 -71.37
C MET A 1 11.93 -28.88 -69.93
N LYS A 2 12.80 -28.42 -69.03
CA LYS A 2 12.49 -28.01 -67.66
C LYS A 2 13.27 -26.72 -67.44
N ARG A 3 12.58 -25.59 -67.22
CA ARG A 3 13.21 -24.29 -66.94
C ARG A 3 13.09 -24.01 -65.46
N THR A 4 14.23 -24.07 -64.79
CA THR A 4 14.48 -23.59 -63.44
C THR A 4 14.47 -22.05 -63.46
N ARG A 5 13.65 -21.42 -62.61
CA ARG A 5 13.71 -19.97 -62.37
C ARG A 5 14.51 -19.73 -61.11
N THR A 6 15.73 -19.22 -61.27
CA THR A 6 16.55 -18.63 -60.21
C THR A 6 16.14 -17.16 -60.09
N LEU A 7 15.60 -16.77 -58.95
CA LEU A 7 15.33 -15.37 -58.62
C LEU A 7 16.58 -14.80 -57.94
N VAL A 8 17.23 -13.86 -58.61
CA VAL A 8 18.28 -13.00 -58.06
C VAL A 8 17.59 -11.76 -57.52
N LEU A 9 17.64 -11.52 -56.20
CA LEU A 9 17.25 -10.24 -55.61
C LEU A 9 18.50 -9.45 -55.24
N ALA A 10 18.55 -8.24 -55.77
CA ALA A 10 19.63 -7.28 -55.63
C ALA A 10 19.62 -6.60 -54.26
N ILE A 11 20.82 -6.39 -53.73
CA ILE A 11 21.15 -5.59 -52.55
C ILE A 11 21.20 -4.11 -52.98
N PRO A 12 20.54 -3.18 -52.28
CA PRO A 12 20.99 -1.80 -52.23
C PRO A 12 21.71 -1.55 -50.91
N SER A 13 23.03 -1.36 -51.00
CA SER A 13 23.80 -0.64 -49.99
C SER A 13 23.41 0.84 -50.08
N LEU A 14 23.00 1.47 -48.96
CA LEU A 14 23.18 2.91 -48.78
C LEU A 14 23.08 3.33 -47.30
N LEU A 15 24.16 3.99 -46.86
CA LEU A 15 24.32 4.98 -45.79
C LEU A 15 24.02 4.60 -44.32
N ALA A 16 25.13 4.40 -43.59
CA ALA A 16 25.23 4.61 -42.16
C ALA A 16 25.10 6.11 -41.83
N LEU A 17 24.13 6.47 -40.98
CA LEU A 17 24.18 7.67 -40.16
C LEU A 17 24.75 7.28 -38.80
N ALA A 18 25.95 7.78 -38.49
CA ALA A 18 26.51 7.79 -37.16
C ALA A 18 25.99 9.03 -36.42
N CYS A 19 25.23 8.84 -35.34
CA CYS A 19 25.02 9.91 -34.37
C CYS A 19 26.24 9.96 -33.44
N GLY A 20 27.00 11.05 -33.57
CA GLY A 20 28.12 11.37 -32.69
C GLY A 20 27.62 11.67 -31.28
N ARG A 21 28.29 11.08 -30.30
CA ARG A 21 28.17 11.40 -28.89
C ARG A 21 29.21 12.49 -28.61
N ASP A 22 28.77 13.72 -28.39
CA ASP A 22 29.64 14.80 -27.91
C ASP A 22 30.04 14.50 -26.47
N VAL A 23 31.29 14.08 -26.31
CA VAL A 23 31.97 14.02 -25.01
C VAL A 23 32.53 15.41 -24.74
N ILE A 24 31.96 16.10 -23.76
CA ILE A 24 32.57 17.32 -23.21
C ILE A 24 33.83 16.89 -22.46
N GLN A 25 34.99 16.98 -23.11
CA GLN A 25 36.29 16.97 -22.46
C GLN A 25 36.52 18.33 -21.79
N HIS A 26 36.47 18.36 -20.46
CA HIS A 26 37.10 19.45 -19.72
C HIS A 26 38.61 19.19 -19.66
N GLY A 27 39.36 20.14 -20.21
CA GLY A 27 40.81 20.11 -20.28
C GLY A 27 41.45 20.36 -18.92
N ASP A 28 42.43 19.53 -18.62
CA ASP A 28 43.43 19.77 -17.60
C ASP A 28 44.26 21.02 -17.94
N ALA A 29 44.21 22.02 -17.07
CA ALA A 29 45.23 23.05 -16.96
C ALA A 29 45.83 22.97 -15.56
N SER A 30 47.08 22.50 -15.51
CA SER A 30 47.93 22.53 -14.34
C SER A 30 48.27 23.97 -13.95
N SER A 31 48.05 24.31 -12.67
CA SER A 31 48.85 25.34 -12.00
C SER A 31 48.96 25.02 -10.52
N SER A 32 50.17 24.68 -10.11
CA SER A 32 50.64 24.57 -8.74
C SER A 32 50.61 25.93 -8.02
N THR A 33 50.07 25.98 -6.80
CA THR A 33 50.69 26.75 -5.69
C THR A 33 50.13 26.34 -4.33
N ASP A 34 51.06 25.89 -3.49
CA ASP A 34 51.19 25.92 -2.02
C ASP A 34 50.01 26.28 -1.08
N ALA A 35 49.87 25.41 -0.08
CA ALA A 35 49.69 25.67 1.35
C ALA A 35 48.53 26.57 1.83
N SER A 36 47.56 25.96 2.54
CA SER A 36 47.28 26.30 3.94
C SER A 36 46.34 25.29 4.58
N SER A 37 46.79 24.73 5.70
CA SER A 37 46.00 24.05 6.71
C SER A 37 44.87 24.94 7.26
N GLY A 38 43.65 24.42 7.30
CA GLY A 38 42.52 25.05 7.98
C GLY A 38 41.38 24.03 8.15
N GLY A 39 41.28 23.45 9.35
CA GLY A 39 40.14 22.63 9.75
C GLY A 39 38.87 23.50 9.86
N GLY A 40 37.77 22.97 9.36
CA GLY A 40 36.45 23.62 9.43
C GLY A 40 35.36 22.55 9.40
N ASP A 41 34.96 22.10 10.59
CA ASP A 41 33.77 21.29 10.80
C ASP A 41 32.56 22.05 10.24
N SER A 42 31.97 21.51 9.18
CA SER A 42 30.80 22.09 8.50
C SER A 42 29.59 21.22 8.80
N SER A 43 29.03 21.33 10.01
CA SER A 43 27.69 20.82 10.29
C SER A 43 26.66 21.82 9.74
N SER A 44 26.27 21.68 8.48
CA SER A 44 25.21 22.48 7.87
C SER A 44 23.85 21.86 8.19
N THR A 45 23.30 22.19 9.35
CA THR A 45 21.86 22.06 9.62
C THR A 45 21.16 23.22 8.92
N SER A 46 20.65 22.97 7.72
CA SER A 46 19.84 23.94 6.96
C SER A 46 18.48 24.11 7.65
N ALA A 47 18.43 24.97 8.68
CA ALA A 47 17.17 25.52 9.15
C ALA A 47 16.63 26.41 8.03
N ALA A 48 15.62 25.93 7.30
CA ALA A 48 14.86 26.76 6.39
C ALA A 48 14.17 27.85 7.21
N ASP A 49 14.68 29.09 7.10
CA ASP A 49 14.03 30.30 7.61
C ASP A 49 12.69 30.46 6.89
N SER A 50 11.65 29.84 7.44
CA SER A 50 10.26 30.02 7.04
C SER A 50 9.90 31.48 7.28
N THR A 51 9.67 32.23 6.19
CA THR A 51 9.33 33.64 6.22
C THR A 51 7.93 33.86 6.79
N GLY A 52 7.78 33.78 8.11
CA GLY A 52 6.80 34.51 8.93
C GLY A 52 5.31 34.37 8.61
N ALA A 53 4.87 33.38 7.84
CA ALA A 53 3.45 33.08 7.73
C ALA A 53 2.94 32.69 9.14
N PRO A 54 1.80 33.25 9.61
CA PRO A 54 1.24 32.84 10.89
C PRO A 54 1.00 31.32 10.87
N PRO A 55 1.23 30.63 12.01
CA PRO A 55 1.00 29.20 12.10
C PRO A 55 -0.46 28.90 11.71
N VAL A 56 -0.64 27.96 10.79
CA VAL A 56 -1.98 27.48 10.40
C VAL A 56 -2.51 26.68 11.58
N GLU A 57 -3.63 27.11 12.17
CA GLU A 57 -4.32 26.36 13.22
C GLU A 57 -5.23 25.30 12.60
N ILE A 58 -5.33 24.12 13.21
CA ILE A 58 -6.28 23.08 12.79
C ILE A 58 -7.69 23.53 13.21
N PRO A 59 -8.64 23.67 12.28
CA PRO A 59 -9.95 24.18 12.62
C PRO A 59 -10.77 23.10 13.34
N GLY A 60 -11.33 23.41 14.52
CA GLY A 60 -12.36 22.59 15.16
C GLY A 60 -11.89 21.31 15.88
N GLU A 61 -12.86 20.70 16.57
CA GLU A 61 -12.69 19.47 17.35
C GLU A 61 -13.05 18.24 16.50
N GLY A 62 -12.27 17.16 16.62
CA GLY A 62 -12.57 15.86 16.00
C GLY A 62 -11.62 15.43 14.87
N PRO A 63 -11.75 14.21 14.32
CA PRO A 63 -10.76 13.65 13.40
C PRO A 63 -10.67 14.37 12.04
N TYR A 64 -11.75 15.05 11.60
CA TYR A 64 -11.82 15.74 10.32
C TYR A 64 -12.93 16.80 10.33
N GLY A 65 -12.94 17.68 9.33
CA GLY A 65 -14.02 18.64 9.11
C GLY A 65 -14.10 19.13 7.66
N ALA A 66 -15.32 19.50 7.25
CA ALA A 66 -15.63 19.89 5.88
C ALA A 66 -15.08 21.26 5.51
N GLY A 67 -14.67 21.41 4.25
CA GLY A 67 -14.31 22.68 3.64
C GLY A 67 -15.45 23.27 2.81
N THR A 68 -15.16 24.34 2.08
CA THR A 68 -16.11 24.96 1.15
C THR A 68 -16.25 24.18 -0.16
N ARG A 69 -15.27 23.34 -0.53
CA ARG A 69 -15.25 22.51 -1.74
C ARG A 69 -15.16 21.02 -1.41
N LEU A 70 -14.27 20.64 -0.50
CA LEU A 70 -14.07 19.26 -0.06
C LEU A 70 -15.07 18.89 1.03
N GLN A 71 -15.89 17.89 0.75
CA GLN A 71 -16.87 17.33 1.68
C GLN A 71 -16.43 15.94 2.15
N PRO A 72 -16.50 15.60 3.43
CA PRO A 72 -16.13 14.27 3.90
C PRO A 72 -17.18 13.24 3.48
N ILE A 73 -16.74 12.11 2.93
CA ILE A 73 -17.56 10.92 2.75
C ILE A 73 -17.28 10.00 3.93
N VAL A 74 -18.33 9.64 4.69
CA VAL A 74 -18.19 8.93 5.96
C VAL A 74 -19.03 7.67 6.00
N ASP A 75 -18.49 6.62 6.62
CA ASP A 75 -19.26 5.48 7.08
C ASP A 75 -19.97 5.87 8.37
N ARG A 76 -21.28 5.61 8.44
CA ARG A 76 -22.12 5.94 9.59
C ARG A 76 -22.83 4.70 10.14
N THR A 77 -22.73 4.48 11.44
CA THR A 77 -23.49 3.44 12.15
C THR A 77 -24.90 3.91 12.48
N ALA A 78 -25.80 2.98 12.81
CA ALA A 78 -27.18 3.30 13.20
C ALA A 78 -27.26 4.21 14.45
N ASP A 79 -26.26 4.16 15.34
CA ASP A 79 -26.15 5.00 16.53
C ASP A 79 -25.34 6.29 16.31
N GLY A 80 -24.93 6.56 15.07
CA GLY A 80 -24.39 7.85 14.65
C GLY A 80 -22.87 8.00 14.76
N VAL A 81 -22.14 6.94 15.07
CA VAL A 81 -20.67 6.93 14.97
C VAL A 81 -20.28 7.11 13.51
N VAL A 82 -19.28 7.96 13.26
CA VAL A 82 -18.82 8.31 11.90
C VAL A 82 -17.33 8.11 11.73
N GLN A 83 -16.94 7.53 10.59
CA GLN A 83 -15.56 7.34 10.18
C GLN A 83 -15.35 7.89 8.77
N LEU A 84 -14.30 8.70 8.57
CA LEU A 84 -13.97 9.21 7.25
C LEU A 84 -13.53 8.05 6.35
N VAL A 85 -14.15 7.94 5.19
CA VAL A 85 -13.76 6.98 4.15
C VAL A 85 -12.82 7.67 3.18
N ARG A 86 -13.22 8.85 2.69
CA ARG A 86 -12.50 9.69 1.71
C ARG A 86 -13.15 11.07 1.62
N TRP A 87 -12.66 11.91 0.72
CA TRP A 87 -13.22 13.22 0.41
C TRP A 87 -13.98 13.21 -0.90
N TYR A 88 -14.93 14.13 -1.04
CA TYR A 88 -15.62 14.44 -2.28
C TYR A 88 -15.29 15.88 -2.67
N ASP A 89 -14.70 16.06 -3.85
CA ASP A 89 -14.48 17.36 -4.47
C ASP A 89 -15.75 17.77 -5.22
N SER A 90 -16.55 18.65 -4.61
CA SER A 90 -17.83 19.09 -5.17
C SER A 90 -17.74 19.94 -6.44
N GLU A 91 -16.56 20.51 -6.74
CA GLU A 91 -16.36 21.29 -7.96
C GLU A 91 -16.02 20.37 -9.15
N LEU A 92 -15.18 19.36 -8.91
CA LEU A 92 -14.77 18.38 -9.93
C LEU A 92 -15.74 17.20 -10.06
N GLY A 93 -16.58 16.98 -9.04
CA GLY A 93 -17.50 15.85 -8.97
C GLY A 93 -16.79 14.50 -8.83
N ILE A 94 -15.70 14.46 -8.05
CA ILE A 94 -14.88 13.26 -7.87
C ILE A 94 -14.67 12.90 -6.41
N ASP A 95 -14.47 11.62 -6.15
CA ASP A 95 -13.90 11.15 -4.90
C ASP A 95 -12.39 11.38 -4.91
N CYS A 96 -11.85 11.95 -3.84
CA CYS A 96 -10.45 12.29 -3.70
C CYS A 96 -9.89 11.96 -2.31
N GLU A 97 -8.57 11.96 -2.21
CA GLU A 97 -7.83 11.70 -0.98
C GLU A 97 -6.61 12.61 -0.94
N PHE A 98 -6.18 13.01 0.26
CA PHE A 98 -4.93 13.74 0.36
C PHE A 98 -3.75 12.82 0.04
N ALA A 99 -3.04 13.15 -1.02
CA ALA A 99 -1.84 12.48 -1.49
C ALA A 99 -0.85 13.52 -2.01
N ARG A 100 0.42 13.12 -2.15
CA ARG A 100 1.45 14.00 -2.72
C ARG A 100 1.31 14.04 -4.23
N ASP A 101 1.36 15.24 -4.78
CA ASP A 101 1.27 15.52 -6.21
C ASP A 101 2.62 15.33 -6.92
N SER A 102 2.71 15.74 -8.19
CA SER A 102 3.90 15.58 -9.01
C SER A 102 5.09 16.45 -8.63
N VAL A 103 4.90 17.40 -7.71
CA VAL A 103 5.96 18.23 -7.12
C VAL A 103 6.22 17.88 -5.66
N GLY A 104 5.36 17.08 -5.05
CA GLY A 104 5.51 16.58 -3.68
C GLY A 104 4.64 17.29 -2.65
N ASP A 105 3.77 18.20 -3.07
CA ASP A 105 2.83 18.92 -2.21
C ASP A 105 1.56 18.08 -1.98
N TYR A 106 0.91 18.25 -0.83
CA TYR A 106 -0.35 17.54 -0.54
C TYR A 106 -1.53 18.19 -1.26
N ARG A 107 -2.33 17.36 -1.94
CA ARG A 107 -3.59 17.77 -2.59
C ARG A 107 -4.65 16.69 -2.47
N CYS A 108 -5.92 17.09 -2.60
CA CYS A 108 -7.01 16.12 -2.76
C CYS A 108 -6.99 15.53 -4.18
N LEU A 109 -6.13 14.55 -4.41
CA LEU A 109 -5.97 13.86 -5.70
C LEU A 109 -7.04 12.78 -5.87
N PRO A 110 -7.37 12.35 -7.11
CA PRO A 110 -8.36 11.30 -7.34
C PRO A 110 -8.09 10.09 -6.45
N ALA A 111 -9.14 9.57 -5.80
CA ALA A 111 -9.00 8.43 -4.91
C ALA A 111 -8.48 7.21 -5.68
N GLU A 112 -7.67 6.40 -5.02
CA GLU A 112 -7.27 5.12 -5.59
C GLU A 112 -8.48 4.18 -5.59
N GLU A 113 -8.85 3.70 -6.77
CA GLU A 113 -9.90 2.71 -6.91
C GLU A 113 -9.31 1.32 -7.03
N ASP A 114 -9.95 0.35 -6.37
CA ASP A 114 -9.62 -1.05 -6.56
C ASP A 114 -9.77 -1.40 -8.04
N GLN A 115 -8.80 -2.15 -8.55
CA GLN A 115 -8.77 -2.63 -9.92
C GLN A 115 -8.56 -1.56 -11.01
N VAL A 116 -8.28 -0.31 -10.66
CA VAL A 116 -7.85 0.71 -11.61
C VAL A 116 -6.33 0.75 -11.62
N TYR A 117 -5.72 0.41 -12.74
CA TYR A 117 -4.27 0.34 -12.88
C TYR A 117 -3.79 1.38 -13.89
N VAL A 118 -2.95 2.30 -13.42
CA VAL A 118 -2.24 3.23 -14.29
C VAL A 118 -0.89 2.63 -14.67
N GLY A 119 -0.59 2.63 -15.96
CA GLY A 119 0.67 2.14 -16.52
C GLY A 119 0.91 2.74 -17.91
N PHE A 120 1.56 2.01 -18.81
CA PHE A 120 2.03 2.53 -20.08
C PHE A 120 1.72 1.58 -21.26
N ASP A 121 1.53 2.16 -22.46
CA ASP A 121 1.26 1.41 -23.70
C ASP A 121 2.53 1.04 -24.47
N ASP A 122 3.67 1.66 -24.16
CA ASP A 122 4.93 1.52 -24.92
C ASP A 122 6.11 1.04 -24.06
N GLU A 123 7.14 0.50 -24.73
CA GLU A 123 8.37 -0.03 -24.13
C GLU A 123 9.24 1.02 -23.44
N ALA A 124 9.02 2.30 -23.70
CA ALA A 124 9.74 3.38 -23.05
C ALA A 124 8.98 3.97 -21.85
N CYS A 125 7.83 3.39 -21.47
CA CYS A 125 6.99 3.88 -20.38
C CYS A 125 6.67 5.38 -20.51
N SER A 126 6.35 5.83 -21.74
CA SER A 126 6.19 7.25 -22.06
C SER A 126 4.73 7.67 -22.34
N THR A 127 3.88 6.71 -22.70
CA THR A 127 2.47 6.90 -23.07
C THR A 127 1.59 6.35 -21.97
N PRO A 128 1.12 7.19 -21.03
CA PRO A 128 0.35 6.73 -19.90
C PRO A 128 -1.03 6.24 -20.35
N ILE A 129 -1.46 5.15 -19.75
CA ILE A 129 -2.77 4.54 -19.95
C ILE A 129 -3.33 4.11 -18.61
N VAL A 130 -4.64 3.96 -18.56
CA VAL A 130 -5.31 3.27 -17.47
C VAL A 130 -5.95 2.02 -18.04
N GLY A 131 -5.89 0.93 -17.30
CA GLY A 131 -6.77 -0.19 -17.56
C GLY A 131 -7.43 -0.74 -16.34
N THR A 132 -8.53 -1.41 -16.61
CA THR A 132 -9.35 -2.10 -15.62
C THR A 132 -9.62 -3.52 -16.09
N PRO A 133 -9.78 -4.48 -15.15
CA PRO A 133 -10.33 -5.77 -15.48
C PRO A 133 -11.78 -5.63 -15.92
N TYR A 134 -12.37 -6.75 -16.34
CA TYR A 134 -13.73 -6.83 -16.86
C TYR A 134 -14.75 -6.00 -16.05
N CYS A 135 -15.43 -5.09 -16.75
CA CYS A 135 -16.67 -4.43 -16.31
C CYS A 135 -16.54 -3.46 -15.12
N SER A 136 -15.33 -3.00 -14.78
CA SER A 136 -15.14 -1.86 -13.88
C SER A 136 -15.25 -0.54 -14.65
N THR A 137 -15.96 0.43 -14.09
CA THR A 137 -16.03 1.77 -14.68
C THR A 137 -14.72 2.50 -14.43
N VAL A 138 -14.00 2.89 -15.49
CA VAL A 138 -12.82 3.74 -15.34
C VAL A 138 -13.28 5.16 -14.97
N PRO A 139 -12.85 5.75 -13.84
CA PRO A 139 -13.18 7.12 -13.50
C PRO A 139 -12.68 8.12 -14.53
N ASN A 140 -13.29 9.32 -14.59
CA ASN A 140 -12.80 10.39 -15.47
C ASN A 140 -11.42 10.90 -15.04
N TYR A 141 -11.15 10.89 -13.73
CA TYR A 141 -9.89 11.30 -13.15
C TYR A 141 -9.28 10.11 -12.43
N VAL A 142 -8.03 9.80 -12.72
CA VAL A 142 -7.27 8.75 -12.06
C VAL A 142 -5.93 9.30 -11.61
N ARG A 143 -5.27 8.63 -10.66
CA ARG A 143 -3.88 8.92 -10.31
C ARG A 143 -3.02 7.69 -10.50
N GLY A 144 -1.79 7.90 -10.94
CA GLY A 144 -0.75 6.87 -10.97
C GLY A 144 0.42 7.31 -10.10
N PRO A 145 1.16 6.36 -9.50
CA PRO A 145 2.37 6.71 -8.77
C PRO A 145 3.37 7.34 -9.75
N ILE A 146 4.00 8.44 -9.34
CA ILE A 146 5.26 8.86 -9.94
C ILE A 146 6.29 8.12 -9.14
N ILE A 147 7.05 7.28 -9.82
CA ILE A 147 8.13 6.66 -9.11
C ILE A 147 9.37 7.51 -9.20
N ASP A 148 9.80 7.92 -8.02
CA ASP A 148 11.01 8.63 -7.74
C ASP A 148 11.54 8.21 -6.39
N ALA A 149 12.76 8.65 -6.12
CA ALA A 149 13.48 8.37 -4.89
C ALA A 149 12.98 9.19 -3.67
N ALA A 150 11.70 9.57 -3.56
CA ALA A 150 11.23 10.45 -2.47
C ALA A 150 10.06 9.88 -1.64
N SER A 151 10.01 8.57 -1.34
CA SER A 151 8.80 7.89 -0.82
C SER A 151 8.77 7.61 0.69
N CYS A 152 9.85 7.88 1.41
CA CYS A 152 10.12 7.21 2.70
C CYS A 152 9.24 7.51 3.93
N ALA A 153 8.50 8.61 4.00
CA ALA A 153 7.66 8.91 5.19
C ALA A 153 6.25 9.39 4.83
N ASP A 154 6.15 10.12 3.73
CA ASP A 154 4.94 10.83 3.33
C ASP A 154 4.20 10.16 2.15
N GLY A 155 4.66 8.97 1.76
CA GLY A 155 4.16 8.21 0.61
C GLY A 155 4.77 8.66 -0.72
N ALA A 156 4.57 7.82 -1.74
CA ALA A 156 4.97 8.12 -3.10
C ALA A 156 4.23 9.36 -3.64
N ARG A 157 4.92 10.12 -4.50
CA ARG A 157 4.27 11.16 -5.30
C ARG A 157 3.33 10.52 -6.32
N ALA A 158 2.33 11.26 -6.76
CA ALA A 158 1.38 10.79 -7.74
C ALA A 158 1.13 11.84 -8.82
N GLN A 159 0.95 11.37 -10.05
CA GLN A 159 0.47 12.19 -11.17
C GLN A 159 -1.02 11.94 -11.35
N ALA A 160 -1.81 13.01 -11.38
CA ALA A 160 -3.21 12.93 -11.79
C ALA A 160 -3.35 12.97 -13.32
N TYR A 161 -4.34 12.25 -13.84
CA TYR A 161 -4.62 12.12 -15.26
C TYR A 161 -6.11 12.24 -15.56
N LEU A 162 -6.41 12.79 -16.74
CA LEU A 162 -7.73 12.76 -17.35
C LEU A 162 -7.84 11.53 -18.24
N ARG A 163 -8.91 10.76 -18.05
CA ARG A 163 -9.27 9.63 -18.92
C ARG A 163 -9.65 10.12 -20.31
N GLY A 164 -8.89 9.69 -21.31
CA GLY A 164 -9.11 9.94 -22.72
C GLY A 164 -9.96 8.86 -23.40
N ALA A 165 -9.80 8.77 -24.73
CA ALA A 165 -10.53 7.81 -25.55
C ALA A 165 -10.13 6.36 -25.21
N PRO A 166 -11.07 5.40 -25.37
CA PRO A 166 -10.72 3.97 -25.34
C PRO A 166 -9.65 3.65 -26.38
N ILE A 167 -8.69 2.81 -26.01
CA ILE A 167 -7.66 2.28 -26.90
C ILE A 167 -7.83 0.76 -27.08
N GLY A 168 -7.13 0.19 -28.05
CA GLY A 168 -7.17 -1.25 -28.30
C GLY A 168 -6.67 -2.09 -27.12
N SER A 169 -6.99 -3.38 -27.14
CA SER A 169 -6.43 -4.35 -26.19
C SER A 169 -4.91 -4.45 -26.34
N GLY A 170 -4.22 -4.64 -25.23
CA GLY A 170 -2.77 -4.81 -25.18
C GLY A 170 -2.30 -4.93 -23.73
N ASP A 171 -1.04 -5.30 -23.54
CA ASP A 171 -0.46 -5.37 -22.22
C ASP A 171 -0.37 -3.97 -21.60
N ILE A 172 -0.58 -3.88 -20.29
CA ILE A 172 -0.16 -2.69 -19.55
C ILE A 172 1.27 -2.94 -19.11
N ARG A 173 2.12 -1.96 -19.41
CA ARG A 173 3.49 -1.95 -18.93
C ARG A 173 3.58 -1.09 -17.68
N HIS A 174 4.40 -1.52 -16.74
CA HIS A 174 4.68 -0.76 -15.54
C HIS A 174 6.15 -0.37 -15.56
N HIS A 175 6.41 0.87 -15.14
CA HIS A 175 7.76 1.28 -14.84
C HIS A 175 8.17 0.52 -13.58
N ASN A 176 9.20 -0.32 -13.70
CA ASN A 176 9.77 -0.96 -12.54
C ASN A 176 10.95 -0.11 -12.08
N ASP A 177 10.85 0.38 -10.85
CA ASP A 177 11.76 1.23 -10.03
C ASP A 177 13.23 0.97 -10.22
N HIS A 178 13.38 -0.29 -10.46
CA HIS A 178 14.42 -1.09 -9.95
C HIS A 178 15.41 -1.35 -11.08
N ALA A 179 14.91 -1.55 -12.30
CA ALA A 179 15.73 -1.81 -13.46
C ALA A 179 15.72 -0.69 -14.51
N ASP A 180 14.93 0.38 -14.34
CA ASP A 180 14.60 1.34 -15.43
C ASP A 180 14.05 0.57 -16.65
N ILE A 181 13.28 -0.48 -16.38
CA ILE A 181 12.69 -1.36 -17.39
C ILE A 181 11.17 -1.23 -17.36
N CYS A 182 10.61 -1.00 -18.54
CA CYS A 182 9.17 -1.00 -18.78
C CYS A 182 8.67 -2.42 -19.05
N ASN A 183 8.31 -3.14 -17.98
CA ASN A 183 7.88 -4.54 -18.06
C ASN A 183 6.37 -4.66 -18.31
N GLY A 184 5.98 -5.49 -19.27
CA GLY A 184 4.59 -5.89 -19.44
C GLY A 184 4.18 -6.89 -18.35
N THR A 185 3.00 -6.70 -17.75
CA THR A 185 2.51 -7.59 -16.67
C THR A 185 1.81 -8.85 -17.19
N GLY A 186 1.72 -9.04 -18.51
CA GLY A 186 0.92 -10.12 -19.12
C GLY A 186 -0.55 -10.12 -18.67
N SER A 187 -1.02 -9.00 -18.12
CA SER A 187 -2.32 -8.88 -17.48
C SER A 187 -3.41 -8.61 -18.50
N ASN A 188 -4.49 -9.40 -18.45
CA ASN A 188 -5.65 -9.27 -19.33
C ASN A 188 -6.54 -8.08 -18.92
N PHE A 189 -6.05 -6.86 -19.13
CA PHE A 189 -6.87 -5.65 -19.01
C PHE A 189 -7.76 -5.48 -20.24
N GLN A 190 -9.06 -5.56 -20.03
CA GLN A 190 -10.05 -5.53 -21.09
C GLN A 190 -10.37 -4.13 -21.59
N GLN A 191 -10.46 -3.20 -20.64
CA GLN A 191 -10.72 -1.80 -20.93
C GLN A 191 -9.43 -1.05 -20.71
N ARG A 192 -8.99 -0.34 -21.74
CA ARG A 192 -7.81 0.51 -21.72
C ARG A 192 -8.20 1.87 -22.25
N HIS A 193 -7.74 2.92 -21.60
CA HIS A 193 -7.96 4.29 -22.02
C HIS A 193 -6.64 5.03 -22.05
N ALA A 194 -6.46 5.89 -23.06
CA ALA A 194 -5.36 6.83 -23.06
C ALA A 194 -5.50 7.78 -21.86
N LEU A 195 -4.39 8.21 -21.27
CA LEU A 195 -4.37 9.21 -20.21
C LEU A 195 -3.72 10.50 -20.68
N THR A 196 -4.19 11.62 -20.16
CA THR A 196 -3.56 12.94 -20.34
C THR A 196 -3.22 13.50 -18.98
N PRO A 197 -1.94 13.86 -18.68
CA PRO A 197 -1.59 14.49 -17.42
C PRO A 197 -2.41 15.75 -17.17
N ILE A 198 -2.84 15.94 -15.93
CA ILE A 198 -3.56 17.14 -15.48
C ILE A 198 -2.60 17.98 -14.63
N ASP A 199 -2.72 19.30 -14.72
CA ASP A 199 -2.01 20.22 -13.83
C ASP A 199 -2.48 20.05 -12.39
N ASP A 200 -1.54 19.80 -11.47
CA ASP A 200 -1.83 19.53 -10.05
C ASP A 200 -2.58 20.69 -9.36
N THR A 201 -2.47 21.92 -9.87
CA THR A 201 -3.23 23.08 -9.35
C THR A 201 -4.74 22.98 -9.57
N THR A 202 -5.20 22.01 -10.35
CA THR A 202 -6.62 21.65 -10.50
C THR A 202 -7.23 21.16 -9.18
N PHE A 203 -6.42 20.53 -8.34
CA PHE A 203 -6.85 19.91 -7.08
C PHE A 203 -6.59 20.83 -5.88
N VAL A 204 -7.49 20.75 -4.89
CA VAL A 204 -7.39 21.55 -3.66
C VAL A 204 -6.11 21.18 -2.91
N ALA A 205 -5.23 22.18 -2.74
CA ALA A 205 -3.99 22.02 -1.97
C ALA A 205 -4.26 21.91 -0.48
N ALA A 206 -3.36 21.22 0.24
CA ALA A 206 -3.33 21.12 1.68
C ALA A 206 -1.94 21.36 2.25
N THR A 207 -1.92 21.91 3.46
CA THR A 207 -0.71 22.14 4.25
C THR A 207 -0.63 21.08 5.35
N VAL A 208 0.58 20.56 5.57
CA VAL A 208 0.86 19.70 6.73
C VAL A 208 1.04 20.59 7.96
N VAL A 209 0.28 20.30 9.01
CA VAL A 209 0.35 20.98 10.31
C VAL A 209 0.57 19.92 11.38
N THR A 210 1.36 20.24 12.40
CA THR A 210 1.56 19.36 13.56
C THR A 210 0.89 19.95 14.79
N GLU A 211 0.16 19.12 15.53
CA GLU A 211 -0.48 19.45 16.79
C GLU A 211 0.14 18.64 17.93
N GLN A 212 0.72 19.30 18.93
CA GLN A 212 1.23 18.62 20.12
C GLN A 212 0.06 18.18 21.02
N ARG A 213 0.02 16.90 21.40
CA ARG A 213 -0.90 16.34 22.41
C ARG A 213 -0.13 15.49 23.42
N GLY A 214 0.13 16.03 24.61
CA GLY A 214 0.93 15.32 25.61
C GLY A 214 2.35 15.04 25.10
N SER A 215 2.76 13.77 25.14
CA SER A 215 4.06 13.25 24.67
C SER A 215 4.09 12.96 23.17
N ILE A 216 2.98 13.14 22.46
CA ILE A 216 2.83 12.74 21.06
C ILE A 216 2.48 13.95 20.20
N GLU A 217 2.79 13.85 18.91
CA GLU A 217 2.41 14.83 17.91
C GLU A 217 1.36 14.22 16.98
N ILE A 218 0.40 15.03 16.53
CA ILE A 218 -0.57 14.64 15.51
C ILE A 218 -0.26 15.43 14.25
N ARG A 219 0.03 14.72 13.17
CA ARG A 219 0.05 15.28 11.83
C ARG A 219 -1.37 15.48 11.34
N ALA A 220 -1.69 16.69 10.90
CA ALA A 220 -2.92 17.03 10.23
C ALA A 220 -2.66 17.62 8.85
N LEU A 221 -3.61 17.40 7.95
CA LEU A 221 -3.63 17.99 6.62
C LEU A 221 -4.77 19.00 6.61
N VAL A 222 -4.46 20.28 6.37
CA VAL A 222 -5.44 21.38 6.33
C VAL A 222 -5.48 21.93 4.91
N SER A 223 -6.61 21.75 4.24
CA SER A 223 -6.80 22.21 2.87
C SER A 223 -7.07 23.72 2.79
N THR A 224 -6.72 24.29 1.64
CA THR A 224 -6.90 25.71 1.32
C THR A 224 -8.37 26.16 1.31
N ASP A 225 -9.31 25.22 1.25
CA ASP A 225 -10.75 25.48 1.32
C ASP A 225 -11.35 25.29 2.73
N GLY A 226 -10.50 25.02 3.73
CA GLY A 226 -10.86 24.89 5.15
C GLY A 226 -11.15 23.47 5.63
N ALA A 227 -11.15 22.47 4.74
CA ALA A 227 -11.26 21.08 5.15
C ALA A 227 -10.00 20.62 5.90
N PHE A 228 -10.13 19.61 6.75
CA PHE A 228 -8.96 19.05 7.41
C PHE A 228 -9.14 17.58 7.78
N GLN A 229 -8.02 16.87 7.94
CA GLN A 229 -7.97 15.56 8.58
C GLN A 229 -6.76 15.43 9.49
N ARG A 230 -6.94 14.78 10.65
CA ARG A 230 -5.86 14.27 11.49
C ARG A 230 -5.42 12.92 10.92
N ASP A 231 -4.22 12.90 10.34
CA ASP A 231 -3.72 11.84 9.45
C ASP A 231 -2.96 10.78 10.25
N ARG A 232 -1.94 11.18 11.03
CA ARG A 232 -1.04 10.23 11.69
C ARG A 232 -0.59 10.74 13.06
N VAL A 233 -0.29 9.83 13.97
CA VAL A 233 0.49 10.14 15.17
C VAL A 233 1.98 10.13 14.80
N ILE A 234 2.73 11.06 15.37
CA ILE A 234 4.18 11.20 15.26
C ILE A 234 4.76 11.08 16.67
N ASP A 235 5.84 10.31 16.79
CA ASP A 235 6.68 10.37 17.99
C ASP A 235 7.66 11.54 17.81
N PRO A 236 7.57 12.63 18.60
CA PRO A 236 8.41 13.81 18.43
C PRO A 236 9.90 13.52 18.58
N ARG A 237 10.28 12.39 19.19
CA ARG A 237 11.70 11.98 19.34
C ARG A 237 12.29 11.52 18.03
N TYR A 238 11.49 10.89 17.18
CA TYR A 238 11.92 10.37 15.88
C TYR A 238 11.49 11.27 14.72
N GLY A 239 10.47 12.11 14.91
CA GLY A 239 9.92 12.98 13.87
C GLY A 239 9.26 12.21 12.72
N THR A 240 9.11 10.88 12.86
CA THR A 240 8.50 10.00 11.88
C THR A 240 7.10 9.61 12.33
N PRO A 241 6.13 9.48 11.40
CA PRO A 241 4.84 8.92 11.73
C PRO A 241 4.97 7.53 12.34
N CYS A 242 4.14 7.22 13.33
CA CYS A 242 4.03 5.89 13.89
C CYS A 242 3.58 4.93 12.77
N GLN A 243 4.44 3.98 12.44
CA GLN A 243 4.11 2.84 11.58
C GLN A 243 3.99 1.63 12.49
N GLY A 244 2.92 0.84 12.37
CA GLY A 244 2.79 -0.32 13.22
C GLY A 244 1.65 -1.23 12.82
N THR A 245 1.92 -2.54 12.84
CA THR A 245 0.86 -3.55 12.90
C THR A 245 0.13 -3.36 14.22
N LEU A 246 -1.16 -3.12 14.13
CA LEU A 246 -2.02 -3.30 15.28
C LEU A 246 -2.08 -4.80 15.59
N THR A 247 -1.36 -5.24 16.62
CA THR A 247 -1.62 -6.55 17.23
C THR A 247 -2.88 -6.43 18.06
N PHE A 248 -3.94 -7.11 17.61
CA PHE A 248 -5.21 -7.17 18.32
C PHE A 248 -5.35 -8.53 18.99
N GLU A 249 -5.31 -8.55 20.31
CA GLU A 249 -5.80 -9.68 21.10
C GLU A 249 -7.01 -9.21 21.91
N ALA A 250 -8.19 -9.77 21.61
CA ALA A 250 -9.42 -9.58 22.39
C ALA A 250 -9.80 -8.11 22.72
N GLY A 251 -9.60 -7.18 21.78
CA GLY A 251 -10.00 -5.77 21.93
C GLY A 251 -9.02 -4.89 22.70
N ALA A 252 -7.88 -5.44 23.12
CA ALA A 252 -6.71 -4.66 23.54
C ALA A 252 -5.61 -4.84 22.49
N GLY A 253 -4.97 -3.74 22.14
CA GLY A 253 -3.83 -3.76 21.24
C GLY A 253 -2.81 -2.72 21.65
N THR A 254 -1.60 -2.87 21.17
CA THR A 254 -0.59 -1.82 21.28
C THR A 254 -0.14 -1.43 19.89
N GLN A 255 0.08 -0.14 19.67
CA GLN A 255 0.76 0.35 18.48
C GLN A 255 2.08 0.95 18.92
N ALA A 256 3.18 0.36 18.46
CA ALA A 256 4.50 0.88 18.69
C ALA A 256 4.83 1.92 17.61
N CYS A 257 5.34 3.08 18.01
CA CYS A 257 5.78 4.12 17.09
C CYS A 257 7.24 3.93 16.67
N GLY A 258 7.49 3.39 15.48
CA GLY A 258 8.82 3.43 14.87
C GLY A 258 8.84 2.85 13.46
N VAL A 259 10.02 2.73 12.87
CA VAL A 259 10.17 2.13 11.53
C VAL A 259 10.01 0.62 11.67
N VAL A 260 9.00 0.08 10.98
CA VAL A 260 8.73 -1.36 10.93
C VAL A 260 9.13 -1.84 9.54
N SER A 261 10.08 -2.77 9.47
CA SER A 261 10.46 -3.38 8.19
C SER A 261 9.83 -4.76 8.05
N ALA A 262 9.14 -4.97 6.91
CA ALA A 262 8.57 -6.23 6.48
C ALA A 262 9.66 -7.26 6.14
N ALA A 263 10.17 -7.97 7.17
CA ALA A 263 11.15 -9.05 7.07
C ALA A 263 12.55 -8.63 6.54
N PRO A 264 13.61 -9.42 6.83
CA PRO A 264 14.90 -9.21 6.19
C PRO A 264 14.82 -9.58 4.70
N TYR A 265 14.95 -8.60 3.82
CA TYR A 265 15.01 -8.82 2.36
C TYR A 265 16.35 -9.38 1.89
N GLY A 266 17.35 -9.44 2.77
CA GLY A 266 18.67 -10.00 2.46
C GLY A 266 19.45 -10.35 3.72
N PHE A 267 20.54 -11.08 3.51
CA PHE A 267 21.41 -11.60 4.54
C PHE A 267 22.88 -11.25 4.26
N ALA A 268 23.67 -11.08 5.32
CA ALA A 268 25.08 -10.76 5.24
C ALA A 268 25.97 -11.98 4.91
N ASP A 269 25.43 -13.20 5.01
CA ASP A 269 26.18 -14.45 4.87
C ASP A 269 25.51 -15.47 3.95
N ALA A 270 26.35 -16.35 3.37
CA ALA A 270 25.95 -17.38 2.41
C ALA A 270 25.10 -18.52 3.00
N THR A 271 24.83 -18.51 4.30
CA THR A 271 23.90 -19.43 4.96
C THR A 271 22.55 -18.78 5.27
N CYS A 272 22.38 -17.50 4.91
CA CYS A 272 21.17 -16.72 5.16
C CYS A 272 20.76 -16.73 6.64
N THR A 273 21.75 -16.55 7.53
CA THR A 273 21.53 -16.59 8.99
C THR A 273 21.66 -15.23 9.69
N THR A 274 22.35 -14.28 9.07
CA THR A 274 22.60 -12.94 9.59
C THR A 274 21.75 -11.96 8.77
N PRO A 275 20.56 -11.58 9.26
CA PRO A 275 19.68 -10.68 8.54
C PRO A 275 20.30 -9.30 8.37
N LEU A 276 20.01 -8.67 7.23
CA LEU A 276 20.26 -7.26 6.97
C LEU A 276 18.95 -6.48 7.06
N PHE A 277 19.06 -5.21 7.44
CA PHE A 277 17.96 -4.27 7.36
C PHE A 277 17.99 -3.56 6.02
N ALA A 278 16.88 -3.51 5.30
CA ALA A 278 16.77 -2.82 4.02
C ALA A 278 15.92 -1.56 4.17
N LEU A 279 16.43 -0.43 3.70
CA LEU A 279 15.65 0.80 3.50
C LEU A 279 15.65 1.14 2.02
N PRO A 280 14.60 1.79 1.49
CA PRO A 280 14.68 2.36 0.16
C PRO A 280 15.94 3.24 0.01
N GLN A 281 16.74 3.06 -1.05
CA GLN A 281 18.01 3.77 -1.34
C GLN A 281 17.77 5.20 -1.83
N ASP A 282 16.74 5.84 -1.30
CA ASP A 282 16.18 7.05 -1.88
C ASP A 282 16.97 8.31 -1.43
N GLY A 283 17.89 8.13 -0.47
CA GLY A 283 18.82 9.15 0.03
C GLY A 283 18.14 10.27 0.82
N THR A 284 16.81 10.24 0.93
CA THR A 284 16.00 11.24 1.64
C THR A 284 15.48 10.75 2.97
N CYS A 285 15.37 9.42 3.17
CA CYS A 285 15.05 8.85 4.47
C CYS A 285 16.23 9.06 5.42
N ALA A 286 15.97 9.72 6.55
CA ALA A 286 16.87 9.62 7.69
C ALA A 286 16.95 8.14 8.09
N GLN A 287 18.17 7.59 8.12
CA GLN A 287 18.38 6.23 8.60
C GLN A 287 17.89 6.13 10.05
N PRO A 288 16.90 5.28 10.36
CA PRO A 288 16.48 5.09 11.74
C PRO A 288 17.61 4.42 12.51
N SER A 289 17.82 4.82 13.76
CA SER A 289 18.80 4.16 14.64
C SER A 289 18.31 2.80 15.15
N THR A 290 17.01 2.55 15.07
CA THR A 290 16.34 1.33 15.54
C THR A 290 15.16 0.97 14.65
N ALA A 291 14.91 -0.32 14.45
CA ALA A 291 13.71 -0.80 13.74
C ALA A 291 13.13 -2.05 14.41
N LEU A 292 11.82 -2.25 14.23
CA LEU A 292 11.14 -3.50 14.55
C LEU A 292 11.21 -4.42 13.34
N ILE A 293 11.72 -5.64 13.52
CA ILE A 293 11.88 -6.61 12.44
C ILE A 293 10.90 -7.76 12.64
N TYR A 294 9.98 -7.97 11.69
CA TYR A 294 9.08 -9.11 11.76
C TYR A 294 9.84 -10.45 11.76
N GLY A 295 9.36 -11.39 12.57
CA GLY A 295 10.00 -12.69 12.75
C GLY A 295 11.17 -12.69 13.75
N THR A 296 11.52 -11.52 14.30
CA THR A 296 12.42 -11.42 15.46
C THR A 296 11.61 -11.00 16.68
N ASP A 297 11.99 -11.48 17.87
CA ASP A 297 11.28 -11.19 19.13
C ASP A 297 11.59 -9.77 19.68
N GLY A 298 11.82 -8.76 18.83
CA GLY A 298 11.98 -7.40 19.33
C GLY A 298 12.58 -6.36 18.39
N TRP A 299 12.97 -5.25 18.99
CA TRP A 299 13.62 -4.12 18.34
C TRP A 299 15.11 -4.36 18.17
N HIS A 300 15.66 -3.88 17.07
CA HIS A 300 17.07 -3.98 16.75
C HIS A 300 17.66 -2.60 16.49
N THR A 301 18.94 -2.43 16.85
CA THR A 301 19.71 -1.28 16.37
C THR A 301 20.00 -1.44 14.88
N ILE A 302 20.02 -0.33 14.15
CA ILE A 302 20.49 -0.32 12.76
C ILE A 302 21.93 0.17 12.76
N GLY A 303 22.83 -0.66 12.25
CA GLY A 303 24.27 -0.42 12.20
C GLY A 303 24.70 0.40 10.98
N ALA A 304 25.94 0.17 10.54
CA ALA A 304 26.48 0.86 9.37
C ALA A 304 25.81 0.38 8.06
N PRO A 305 25.85 1.20 6.99
CA PRO A 305 25.51 0.73 5.65
C PRO A 305 26.32 -0.51 5.27
N TRP A 306 25.64 -1.51 4.70
CA TRP A 306 26.22 -2.74 4.20
C TRP A 306 26.54 -2.59 2.71
N GLU A 307 27.83 -2.52 2.40
CA GLU A 307 28.33 -2.34 1.03
C GLU A 307 28.83 -3.63 0.38
N GLN A 308 28.74 -4.77 1.08
CA GLN A 308 29.21 -6.07 0.59
C GLN A 308 28.11 -6.83 -0.15
N THR A 309 28.44 -7.97 -0.75
CA THR A 309 27.45 -8.89 -1.33
C THR A 309 26.37 -9.23 -0.30
N ILE A 310 25.12 -9.29 -0.75
CA ILE A 310 24.01 -9.79 0.06
C ILE A 310 23.66 -11.20 -0.39
N HIS A 311 22.92 -11.91 0.44
CA HIS A 311 22.38 -13.21 0.10
C HIS A 311 20.86 -13.19 0.27
N ILE A 312 20.14 -13.91 -0.60
CA ILE A 312 18.68 -13.99 -0.60
C ILE A 312 18.28 -15.46 -0.56
N VAL A 313 17.18 -15.76 0.13
CA VAL A 313 16.57 -17.08 0.12
C VAL A 313 15.76 -17.24 -1.18
N ASP A 314 16.14 -18.20 -2.01
CA ASP A 314 15.44 -18.62 -3.22
C ASP A 314 15.13 -20.13 -3.13
N GLY A 315 13.89 -20.45 -2.78
CA GLY A 315 13.49 -21.81 -2.37
C GLY A 315 14.28 -22.25 -1.13
N ASP A 316 14.94 -23.41 -1.22
CA ASP A 316 15.81 -23.95 -0.15
C ASP A 316 17.27 -23.43 -0.26
N ALA A 317 17.58 -22.60 -1.25
CA ALA A 317 18.93 -22.13 -1.49
C ALA A 317 19.14 -20.71 -0.96
N CYS A 318 20.32 -20.48 -0.38
CA CYS A 318 20.81 -19.14 -0.11
C CYS A 318 21.75 -18.73 -1.26
N ILE A 319 21.28 -17.81 -2.12
CA ILE A 319 22.01 -17.39 -3.31
C ILE A 319 22.64 -16.02 -3.12
N GLU A 320 23.82 -15.81 -3.69
CA GLU A 320 24.44 -14.49 -3.75
C GLU A 320 23.61 -13.57 -4.66
N ALA A 321 23.34 -12.37 -4.17
CA ALA A 321 22.86 -11.27 -4.95
C ALA A 321 23.77 -10.06 -4.71
N PRO A 322 24.15 -9.31 -5.75
CA PRO A 322 24.81 -8.04 -5.52
C PRO A 322 23.93 -7.17 -4.61
N ALA A 323 24.54 -6.43 -3.67
CA ALA A 323 23.79 -5.42 -2.88
C ALA A 323 23.07 -4.42 -3.80
N SER A 324 23.58 -4.22 -5.01
CA SER A 324 22.96 -3.39 -6.04
C SER A 324 21.86 -4.07 -6.86
N VAL A 325 21.56 -5.36 -6.65
CA VAL A 325 20.60 -6.16 -7.45
C VAL A 325 19.24 -6.32 -6.76
N GLN A 326 19.14 -6.05 -5.46
CA GLN A 326 17.84 -5.66 -4.92
C GLN A 326 17.70 -4.16 -5.06
N ASP A 327 17.44 -3.84 -6.31
CA ASP A 327 17.30 -2.53 -6.87
C ASP A 327 16.50 -1.61 -5.95
N GLY A 328 17.04 -0.43 -5.63
CA GLY A 328 16.33 0.57 -4.86
C GLY A 328 16.32 0.37 -3.34
N PHE A 329 17.11 -0.56 -2.78
CA PHE A 329 17.32 -0.66 -1.33
C PHE A 329 18.78 -0.43 -0.92
N ALA A 330 18.99 0.36 0.14
CA ALA A 330 20.21 0.40 0.92
C ALA A 330 20.11 -0.64 2.04
N TYR A 331 21.14 -1.48 2.16
CA TYR A 331 21.23 -2.44 3.25
C TYR A 331 22.05 -1.88 4.40
N TYR A 332 21.72 -2.32 5.60
CA TYR A 332 22.39 -1.95 6.84
C TYR A 332 22.58 -3.18 7.70
N GLU A 333 23.66 -3.18 8.49
CA GLU A 333 23.87 -4.19 9.51
C GLU A 333 22.69 -4.18 10.50
N LEU A 334 22.08 -5.34 10.75
CA LEU A 334 21.13 -5.48 11.83
C LEU A 334 21.89 -5.75 13.13
N GLY A 335 21.86 -4.78 14.04
CA GLY A 335 22.53 -4.86 15.32
C GLY A 335 21.84 -5.81 16.31
N ALA A 336 22.39 -5.87 17.53
CA ALA A 336 21.83 -6.69 18.59
C ALA A 336 20.39 -6.28 18.92
N PRO A 337 19.53 -7.23 19.34
CA PRO A 337 18.26 -6.91 19.95
C PRO A 337 18.49 -5.91 21.08
N THR A 338 17.74 -4.82 21.06
CA THR A 338 17.75 -3.88 22.19
C THR A 338 16.72 -4.34 23.19
N SER A 339 16.95 -4.07 24.48
CA SER A 339 15.79 -3.94 25.38
C SER A 339 14.82 -2.97 24.71
N GLU A 340 13.54 -3.30 24.71
CA GLU A 340 12.45 -2.48 24.16
C GLU A 340 12.85 -1.01 24.30
N PRO A 341 13.09 -0.28 23.18
CA PRO A 341 13.42 1.13 23.30
C PRO A 341 12.32 1.78 24.14
N GLU A 342 12.54 2.99 24.66
CA GLU A 342 11.41 3.81 25.08
C GLU A 342 10.58 4.17 23.83
N VAL A 343 10.03 3.19 23.13
CA VAL A 343 9.14 3.39 22.01
C VAL A 343 7.86 3.91 22.61
N LEU A 344 7.33 4.96 21.99
CA LEU A 344 6.00 5.40 22.34
C LEU A 344 5.04 4.26 21.97
N THR A 345 4.55 3.57 23.00
CA THR A 345 3.54 2.54 22.87
C THR A 345 2.19 3.18 23.15
N LEU A 346 1.34 3.20 22.12
CA LEU A 346 -0.01 3.68 22.22
C LEU A 346 -0.94 2.51 22.50
N GLU A 347 -1.82 2.66 23.49
CA GLU A 347 -2.86 1.66 23.76
C GLU A 347 -3.98 1.81 22.72
N VAL A 348 -4.35 0.73 22.06
CA VAL A 348 -5.50 0.74 21.16
C VAL A 348 -6.76 0.65 22.01
N THR A 349 -7.60 1.67 21.93
CA THR A 349 -8.82 1.81 22.74
C THR A 349 -10.06 1.95 21.87
N LEU A 350 -11.23 1.67 22.43
CA LEU A 350 -12.51 1.92 21.77
C LEU A 350 -12.89 3.39 21.99
N ALA A 351 -12.84 4.19 20.94
CA ALA A 351 -13.05 5.63 21.03
C ALA A 351 -14.51 6.02 21.30
N ASP A 352 -15.45 5.15 20.96
CA ASP A 352 -16.88 5.39 21.11
C ASP A 352 -17.45 4.64 22.33
N ALA A 353 -18.23 5.35 23.14
CA ALA A 353 -18.71 4.85 24.44
C ALA A 353 -19.90 3.87 24.31
N SER A 354 -20.57 3.83 23.17
CA SER A 354 -21.77 3.03 22.94
C SER A 354 -21.78 2.42 21.53
N GLY A 355 -22.72 1.50 21.31
CA GLY A 355 -22.87 0.85 20.01
C GLY A 355 -22.15 -0.49 19.92
N ARG A 356 -22.62 -1.29 18.96
CA ARG A 356 -21.99 -2.56 18.57
C ARG A 356 -20.72 -2.30 17.77
N LEU A 357 -20.80 -1.40 16.79
CA LEU A 357 -19.65 -0.96 16.03
C LEU A 357 -19.02 0.26 16.68
N ARG A 358 -17.72 0.18 16.93
CA ARG A 358 -16.96 1.26 17.54
C ARG A 358 -15.70 1.54 16.73
N ARG A 359 -15.24 2.78 16.75
CA ARG A 359 -13.95 3.14 16.17
C ARG A 359 -12.84 2.75 17.12
N LEU A 360 -11.75 2.30 16.50
CA LEU A 360 -10.48 2.13 17.18
C LEU A 360 -9.81 3.49 17.27
N GLY A 361 -9.33 3.83 18.46
CA GLY A 361 -8.52 5.00 18.74
C GLY A 361 -7.19 4.60 19.35
N LEU A 362 -6.25 5.53 19.38
CA LEU A 362 -4.94 5.37 20.00
C LEU A 362 -4.92 6.22 21.25
N ALA A 363 -4.67 5.60 22.40
CA ALA A 363 -4.56 6.26 23.67
C ALA A 363 -3.10 6.47 24.05
N GLY A 364 -2.76 7.74 24.30
CA GLY A 364 -1.48 8.18 24.86
C GLY A 364 -1.75 9.26 25.91
N ASP A 365 -1.06 9.21 27.05
CA ASP A 365 -1.22 10.17 28.15
C ASP A 365 -2.66 10.38 28.66
N GLY A 366 -3.50 9.33 28.55
CA GLY A 366 -4.89 9.36 29.00
C GLY A 366 -5.86 10.06 28.03
N GLU A 367 -5.42 10.41 26.83
CA GLU A 367 -6.27 10.93 25.75
C GLU A 367 -6.41 9.89 24.64
N THR A 368 -7.65 9.62 24.20
CA THR A 368 -7.92 8.78 23.02
C THR A 368 -7.98 9.64 21.77
N ILE A 369 -7.12 9.34 20.81
CA ILE A 369 -7.03 10.00 19.52
C ILE A 369 -7.66 9.11 18.45
N VAL A 370 -8.62 9.67 17.73
CA VAL A 370 -9.18 9.06 16.52
C VAL A 370 -8.52 9.73 15.33
N LEU A 371 -7.84 8.93 14.51
CA LEU A 371 -7.31 9.39 13.23
C LEU A 371 -8.40 9.29 12.16
N ALA A 372 -8.37 10.20 11.18
CA ALA A 372 -9.31 10.20 10.07
C ALA A 372 -9.08 9.02 9.11
N ARG A 373 -7.81 8.67 8.93
CA ARG A 373 -7.31 7.44 8.31
C ARG A 373 -6.21 6.94 9.21
N GLY A 374 -6.18 5.64 9.51
CA GLY A 374 -4.98 5.10 10.13
C GLY A 374 -3.83 5.06 9.11
N ASP A 375 -2.58 5.19 9.59
CA ASP A 375 -1.22 5.22 8.97
C ASP A 375 -0.99 5.22 7.44
N GLY A 376 -1.96 5.67 6.63
CA GLY A 376 -1.92 5.70 5.17
C GLY A 376 -1.86 4.35 4.45
N THR A 377 -2.00 3.22 5.12
CA THR A 377 -2.28 1.94 4.45
C THR A 377 -3.80 1.80 4.19
N ARG A 378 -4.21 1.25 3.03
CA ARG A 378 -5.63 1.11 2.63
C ARG A 378 -6.47 0.28 3.63
N ASP A 379 -5.83 -0.43 4.55
CA ASP A 379 -6.43 -1.41 5.48
C ASP A 379 -7.05 -0.81 6.76
N GLN A 380 -7.21 0.52 6.87
CA GLN A 380 -7.42 1.17 8.17
C GLN A 380 -8.79 1.82 8.40
N ASN A 381 -9.79 1.47 7.57
CA ASN A 381 -11.20 1.65 7.95
C ASN A 381 -11.64 0.55 8.94
N ARG A 382 -10.85 0.35 10.00
CA ARG A 382 -11.07 -0.71 10.98
C ARG A 382 -12.08 -0.24 12.01
N TRP A 383 -13.18 -0.96 12.06
CA TRP A 383 -14.13 -0.89 13.14
C TRP A 383 -13.90 -2.06 14.08
N TYR A 384 -14.39 -1.96 15.30
CA TYR A 384 -14.46 -3.06 16.23
C TYR A 384 -15.92 -3.44 16.46
N ASP A 385 -16.27 -4.69 16.20
CA ASP A 385 -17.58 -5.24 16.49
C ASP A 385 -17.57 -5.88 17.88
N THR A 386 -18.15 -5.18 18.86
CA THR A 386 -18.17 -5.63 20.25
C THR A 386 -19.06 -6.85 20.49
N ALA A 387 -19.92 -7.23 19.53
CA ALA A 387 -20.76 -8.42 19.71
C ALA A 387 -19.99 -9.72 19.43
N ILE A 388 -18.96 -9.65 18.59
CA ILE A 388 -18.09 -10.77 18.23
C ILE A 388 -16.65 -10.56 18.68
N GLU A 389 -16.36 -9.43 19.34
CA GLU A 389 -15.06 -9.05 19.90
C GLU A 389 -13.91 -9.02 18.86
N GLN A 390 -14.22 -8.64 17.62
CA GLN A 390 -13.28 -8.67 16.49
C GLN A 390 -13.20 -7.34 15.74
N VAL A 391 -12.04 -7.10 15.14
CA VAL A 391 -11.83 -6.03 14.17
C VAL A 391 -12.46 -6.40 12.84
N CYS A 392 -13.16 -5.46 12.23
CA CYS A 392 -13.87 -5.65 10.97
C CYS A 392 -13.63 -4.47 10.01
N THR A 393 -13.77 -4.75 8.72
CA THR A 393 -13.69 -3.75 7.64
C THR A 393 -15.05 -3.63 6.94
N PRO A 394 -15.51 -2.41 6.61
CA PRO A 394 -16.73 -2.19 5.86
C PRO A 394 -16.61 -2.71 4.43
N LEU A 395 -17.41 -3.71 4.08
CA LEU A 395 -17.42 -4.35 2.76
C LEU A 395 -18.85 -4.46 2.25
N ILE A 396 -19.02 -4.56 0.92
CA ILE A 396 -20.33 -4.86 0.34
C ILE A 396 -20.60 -6.36 0.46
N ALA A 397 -21.63 -6.70 1.22
CA ALA A 397 -22.09 -8.06 1.46
C ALA A 397 -22.91 -8.61 0.28
N THR A 398 -23.26 -9.90 0.34
CA THR A 398 -24.10 -10.61 -0.66
C THR A 398 -25.49 -10.00 -0.86
N ASP A 399 -25.97 -9.23 0.12
CA ASP A 399 -27.25 -8.52 0.05
C ASP A 399 -27.13 -7.11 -0.55
N GLY A 400 -25.94 -6.73 -1.05
CA GLY A 400 -25.64 -5.42 -1.61
C GLY A 400 -25.48 -4.31 -0.58
N ARG A 401 -25.55 -4.61 0.72
CA ARG A 401 -25.39 -3.63 1.79
C ARG A 401 -23.94 -3.57 2.24
N ARG A 402 -23.51 -2.39 2.71
CA ARG A 402 -22.21 -2.21 3.34
C ARG A 402 -22.29 -2.69 4.78
N ARG A 403 -21.50 -3.70 5.13
CA ARG A 403 -21.50 -4.34 6.46
C ARG A 403 -20.10 -4.42 6.99
N CYS A 404 -19.96 -4.39 8.31
CA CYS A 404 -18.66 -4.63 8.93
C CYS A 404 -18.35 -6.12 8.97
N MET A 405 -17.33 -6.53 8.21
CA MET A 405 -16.93 -7.93 8.09
C MET A 405 -15.58 -8.12 8.77
N PRO A 406 -15.42 -9.03 9.74
CA PRO A 406 -14.14 -9.49 10.26
C PRO A 406 -13.01 -9.48 9.24
N LEU A 407 -11.87 -8.92 9.66
CA LEU A 407 -10.64 -9.05 8.90
C LEU A 407 -10.26 -10.55 8.80
N PRO A 408 -9.78 -11.01 7.64
CA PRO A 408 -9.29 -12.38 7.55
C PRO A 408 -8.09 -12.54 8.50
N LEU A 409 -8.06 -13.62 9.28
CA LEU A 409 -6.95 -13.92 10.20
C LEU A 409 -5.64 -14.25 9.46
N ALA A 410 -5.73 -14.65 8.18
CA ALA A 410 -4.62 -14.75 7.25
C ALA A 410 -5.14 -14.35 5.86
N TYR A 411 -4.36 -13.64 5.04
CA TYR A 411 -4.71 -13.37 3.65
C TYR A 411 -5.14 -14.70 3.00
N PRO A 412 -6.43 -14.90 2.68
CA PRO A 412 -6.79 -16.11 1.98
C PRO A 412 -6.18 -15.94 0.60
N ASN A 413 -5.19 -16.79 0.29
CA ASN A 413 -5.01 -17.22 -1.08
C ASN A 413 -6.40 -17.72 -1.54
N ARG A 414 -6.70 -17.54 -2.84
CA ARG A 414 -7.99 -17.94 -3.41
C ARG A 414 -8.46 -19.28 -2.82
N LEU A 415 -9.75 -19.41 -2.56
CA LEU A 415 -10.32 -20.72 -2.28
C LEU A 415 -10.13 -21.59 -3.53
N GLU A 416 -9.07 -22.36 -3.54
CA GLU A 416 -8.70 -23.31 -4.60
C GLU A 416 -8.94 -24.75 -4.16
N HIS A 417 -9.55 -24.95 -2.99
CA HIS A 417 -9.73 -26.27 -2.41
C HIS A 417 -11.21 -26.59 -2.14
N TRP A 418 -11.60 -27.81 -2.54
CA TRP A 418 -12.94 -28.35 -2.38
C TRP A 418 -12.91 -29.72 -1.72
N GLY A 419 -13.96 -30.05 -0.96
CA GLY A 419 -14.13 -31.34 -0.29
C GLY A 419 -14.75 -32.43 -1.15
N ASP A 420 -15.10 -32.15 -2.40
CA ASP A 420 -15.79 -33.08 -3.30
C ASP A 420 -15.15 -33.10 -4.70
N PRO A 421 -15.16 -34.26 -5.39
CA PRO A 421 -14.58 -34.42 -6.73
C PRO A 421 -15.33 -33.66 -7.83
N GLU A 422 -16.47 -33.04 -7.53
CA GLU A 422 -17.19 -32.14 -8.43
C GLU A 422 -16.89 -30.66 -8.17
N CYS A 423 -16.07 -30.33 -7.15
CA CYS A 423 -15.73 -28.96 -6.74
C CYS A 423 -16.97 -28.07 -6.53
N SER A 424 -18.01 -28.63 -5.91
CA SER A 424 -19.37 -28.07 -5.96
C SER A 424 -19.99 -27.80 -4.59
N ALA A 425 -19.57 -28.47 -3.52
CA ALA A 425 -20.35 -28.59 -2.30
C ALA A 425 -19.69 -28.00 -1.06
N ILE A 426 -18.37 -28.11 -0.92
CA ILE A 426 -17.68 -27.74 0.32
C ILE A 426 -16.41 -26.97 -0.02
N PRO A 427 -16.43 -25.63 -0.01
CA PRO A 427 -15.19 -24.88 -0.05
C PRO A 427 -14.39 -25.22 1.22
N LEU A 428 -13.09 -25.41 1.04
CA LEU A 428 -12.17 -25.69 2.12
C LEU A 428 -11.22 -24.51 2.32
N TYR A 429 -10.90 -24.23 3.58
CA TYR A 429 -9.96 -23.19 3.94
C TYR A 429 -8.65 -23.84 4.39
N ASP A 430 -7.54 -23.45 3.78
CA ASP A 430 -6.22 -23.99 4.06
C ASP A 430 -5.33 -22.93 4.70
N THR A 431 -4.76 -23.26 5.86
CA THR A 431 -3.85 -22.39 6.60
C THR A 431 -2.89 -23.24 7.44
N ALA A 432 -1.76 -22.66 7.82
CA ALA A 432 -0.86 -23.30 8.79
C ALA A 432 -1.57 -23.47 10.15
N GLU A 433 -2.37 -22.49 10.56
CA GLU A 433 -3.08 -22.46 11.84
C GLU A 433 -4.46 -21.82 11.68
N ALA A 434 -5.53 -22.52 12.07
CA ALA A 434 -6.81 -21.94 12.42
C ALA A 434 -7.42 -22.70 13.61
N PRO A 435 -7.78 -22.02 14.70
CA PRO A 435 -8.61 -22.58 15.75
C PRO A 435 -9.98 -23.03 15.23
N GLU A 436 -10.51 -24.13 15.77
CA GLU A 436 -11.91 -24.49 15.58
C GLU A 436 -12.82 -23.41 16.20
N GLY A 437 -13.81 -22.95 15.45
CA GLY A 437 -14.74 -21.88 15.87
C GLY A 437 -14.39 -20.48 15.37
N ASP A 438 -13.26 -20.31 14.68
CA ASP A 438 -12.87 -19.01 14.14
C ASP A 438 -13.69 -18.59 12.91
N LEU A 439 -13.80 -17.27 12.75
CA LEU A 439 -14.47 -16.63 11.62
C LEU A 439 -13.47 -16.40 10.50
N VAL A 440 -13.73 -17.01 9.35
CA VAL A 440 -12.90 -16.79 8.17
C VAL A 440 -13.70 -15.98 7.15
N ARG A 441 -13.10 -14.87 6.72
CA ARG A 441 -13.61 -14.09 5.59
C ARG A 441 -13.28 -14.83 4.31
N ILE A 442 -14.29 -15.01 3.47
CA ILE A 442 -14.12 -15.63 2.16
C ILE A 442 -14.57 -14.64 1.10
N THR A 443 -13.67 -14.39 0.16
CA THR A 443 -14.01 -13.66 -1.06
C THR A 443 -14.55 -14.66 -2.06
N LEU A 444 -15.88 -14.66 -2.27
CA LEU A 444 -16.49 -15.43 -3.36
C LEU A 444 -16.49 -14.52 -4.60
N VAL A 445 -15.65 -14.84 -5.56
CA VAL A 445 -15.71 -14.22 -6.88
C VAL A 445 -16.73 -15.01 -7.69
N GLY A 446 -17.97 -14.52 -7.73
CA GLY A 446 -18.98 -15.11 -8.61
C GLY A 446 -18.55 -14.96 -10.07
N GLU A 447 -18.55 -16.05 -10.83
CA GLU A 447 -18.22 -16.09 -12.27
C GLU A 447 -19.22 -15.34 -13.17
N GLU A 448 -20.31 -14.79 -12.63
CA GLU A 448 -21.27 -14.04 -13.45
C GLU A 448 -20.65 -12.76 -13.99
N ALA A 449 -20.21 -12.86 -15.25
CA ALA A 449 -19.66 -11.82 -16.08
C ALA A 449 -20.48 -10.52 -15.99
N CYS A 450 -19.78 -9.44 -15.63
CA CYS A 450 -20.19 -8.05 -15.62
C CYS A 450 -21.14 -7.56 -14.52
N GLY A 451 -20.52 -7.06 -13.45
CA GLY A 451 -21.13 -6.09 -12.54
C GLY A 451 -21.24 -6.55 -11.08
N GLY A 452 -20.94 -7.81 -10.78
CA GLY A 452 -20.79 -8.27 -9.40
C GLY A 452 -19.46 -7.81 -8.84
N ARG A 453 -19.45 -6.80 -7.98
CA ARG A 453 -18.35 -6.63 -7.01
C ARG A 453 -18.10 -7.99 -6.37
N PRO A 454 -16.84 -8.43 -6.13
CA PRO A 454 -16.58 -9.68 -5.44
C PRO A 454 -17.45 -9.70 -4.20
N VAL A 455 -18.33 -10.68 -4.14
CA VAL A 455 -19.30 -10.76 -3.09
C VAL A 455 -18.61 -11.43 -1.93
N ILE A 456 -18.43 -10.70 -0.86
CA ILE A 456 -17.68 -11.20 0.28
C ILE A 456 -18.67 -11.89 1.21
N GLY A 457 -18.47 -13.20 1.36
CA GLY A 457 -19.18 -14.04 2.30
C GLY A 457 -18.39 -14.20 3.59
N GLN A 458 -19.10 -14.58 4.65
CA GLN A 458 -18.50 -15.13 5.85
C GLN A 458 -18.86 -16.60 5.95
N GLN A 459 -17.91 -17.40 6.39
CA GLN A 459 -18.15 -18.78 6.78
C GLN A 459 -17.44 -19.07 8.09
N ASN A 460 -18.01 -19.98 8.88
CA ASN A 460 -17.39 -20.45 10.11
C ASN A 460 -16.44 -21.60 9.78
N VAL A 461 -15.31 -21.68 10.47
CA VAL A 461 -14.54 -22.93 10.51
C VAL A 461 -15.28 -23.93 11.39
N VAL A 462 -15.83 -24.98 10.77
CA VAL A 462 -16.62 -26.02 11.46
C VAL A 462 -15.73 -27.06 12.12
N GLY A 463 -14.55 -27.30 11.54
CA GLY A 463 -13.58 -28.26 12.05
C GLY A 463 -12.50 -28.58 11.03
N ARG A 464 -11.51 -29.34 11.45
CA ARG A 464 -10.44 -29.84 10.57
C ARG A 464 -11.02 -30.81 9.53
N TRP A 465 -10.68 -30.59 8.26
CA TRP A 465 -10.97 -31.49 7.15
C TRP A 465 -9.87 -32.55 7.05
N THR A 466 -10.25 -33.83 6.99
CA THR A 466 -9.32 -34.97 6.93
C THR A 466 -9.54 -35.86 5.70
N GLU A 467 -10.53 -35.51 4.88
CA GLU A 467 -10.86 -36.24 3.65
C GLU A 467 -10.05 -35.69 2.48
N PRO A 468 -10.04 -36.38 1.32
CA PRO A 468 -9.40 -35.87 0.12
C PRO A 468 -9.79 -34.44 -0.23
N VAL A 469 -8.83 -33.69 -0.76
CA VAL A 469 -8.99 -32.29 -1.18
C VAL A 469 -8.88 -32.25 -2.70
N TYR A 470 -9.69 -31.42 -3.34
CA TYR A 470 -9.72 -31.26 -4.77
C TYR A 470 -9.49 -29.81 -5.17
N ARG A 471 -8.97 -29.56 -6.37
CA ARG A 471 -8.75 -28.24 -6.95
C ARG A 471 -9.24 -28.18 -8.40
N LEU A 472 -9.89 -27.09 -8.78
CA LEU A 472 -10.21 -26.75 -10.17
C LEU A 472 -8.93 -26.34 -10.90
N ASP A 473 -8.63 -27.02 -12.01
CA ASP A 473 -7.57 -26.60 -12.92
C ASP A 473 -8.02 -25.45 -13.84
N ASP A 474 -7.10 -24.94 -14.67
CA ASP A 474 -7.35 -23.86 -15.63
C ASP A 474 -8.38 -24.24 -16.71
N GLU A 475 -8.68 -25.54 -16.89
CA GLU A 475 -9.70 -26.05 -17.82
C GLU A 475 -11.06 -26.27 -17.14
N GLY A 476 -11.15 -25.99 -15.83
CA GLY A 476 -12.35 -26.16 -15.01
C GLY A 476 -12.61 -27.61 -14.58
N ALA A 477 -11.62 -28.50 -14.70
CA ALA A 477 -11.73 -29.87 -14.19
C ALA A 477 -11.35 -29.91 -12.70
N CYS A 478 -12.16 -30.62 -11.91
CA CYS A 478 -11.89 -30.83 -10.50
C CYS A 478 -10.96 -32.04 -10.31
N LEU A 479 -9.73 -31.80 -9.89
CA LEU A 479 -8.68 -32.80 -9.74
C LEU A 479 -8.35 -33.02 -8.27
N LEU A 480 -8.01 -34.26 -7.90
CA LEU A 480 -7.49 -34.56 -6.56
C LEU A 480 -6.18 -33.80 -6.35
N ASP A 481 -6.08 -33.06 -5.25
CA ASP A 481 -4.93 -32.25 -4.90
C ASP A 481 -4.19 -32.83 -3.68
N GLU A 482 -2.87 -32.79 -3.73
CA GLU A 482 -2.02 -33.20 -2.61
C GLU A 482 -1.69 -31.98 -1.77
N VAL A 483 -2.37 -31.83 -0.63
CA VAL A 483 -2.12 -30.74 0.30
C VAL A 483 -0.83 -31.02 1.08
N PRO A 484 0.15 -30.10 1.11
CA PRO A 484 1.39 -30.31 1.86
C PRO A 484 1.13 -30.57 3.35
N ASP A 485 1.94 -31.43 3.98
CA ASP A 485 1.76 -31.85 5.38
C ASP A 485 1.77 -30.68 6.41
N PHE A 486 2.34 -29.53 6.05
CA PHE A 486 2.37 -28.33 6.88
C PHE A 486 1.11 -27.46 6.76
N VAL A 487 0.21 -27.79 5.85
CA VAL A 487 -1.05 -27.09 5.64
C VAL A 487 -2.18 -27.87 6.29
N THR A 488 -2.95 -27.20 7.15
CA THR A 488 -4.18 -27.78 7.71
C THR A 488 -5.37 -27.25 6.95
N VAL A 489 -6.22 -28.17 6.50
CA VAL A 489 -7.45 -27.86 5.77
C VAL A 489 -8.62 -27.90 6.72
N PHE A 490 -9.54 -26.95 6.56
CA PHE A 490 -10.70 -26.76 7.42
C PHE A 490 -11.98 -26.76 6.61
N GLN A 491 -13.00 -27.40 7.15
CA GLN A 491 -14.35 -27.33 6.60
C GLN A 491 -14.97 -25.99 6.92
N LEU A 492 -15.50 -25.33 5.90
CA LEU A 492 -16.28 -24.13 6.05
C LEU A 492 -17.76 -24.47 6.19
N GLY A 493 -18.40 -23.85 7.17
CA GLY A 493 -19.82 -23.99 7.44
C GLY A 493 -20.57 -22.72 7.15
N ASN A 494 -21.88 -22.87 6.99
CA ASN A 494 -22.79 -21.74 6.88
C ASN A 494 -22.64 -20.84 8.12
N TYR A 495 -22.24 -19.59 7.90
CA TYR A 495 -22.32 -18.55 8.92
C TYR A 495 -23.80 -18.27 9.25
N PRO A 496 -24.15 -17.78 10.46
CA PRO A 496 -25.43 -17.10 10.66
C PRO A 496 -25.68 -16.10 9.52
N ALA A 497 -26.94 -15.85 9.20
CA ALA A 497 -27.29 -15.06 8.03
C ALA A 497 -26.52 -13.73 8.04
N ILE A 498 -25.88 -13.36 6.93
CA ILE A 498 -25.12 -12.12 6.74
C ILE A 498 -25.86 -10.86 7.22
N SER A 499 -27.20 -10.96 7.31
CA SER A 499 -28.10 -9.99 7.94
C SER A 499 -27.71 -9.59 9.36
N ASP A 500 -27.02 -10.46 10.09
CA ASP A 500 -26.65 -10.26 11.49
C ASP A 500 -25.38 -9.41 11.65
N ALA A 501 -24.57 -9.24 10.60
CA ALA A 501 -23.45 -8.29 10.63
C ALA A 501 -23.98 -6.85 10.63
N PRO A 502 -23.40 -5.92 11.42
CA PRO A 502 -23.93 -4.57 11.54
C PRO A 502 -23.80 -3.81 10.21
N GLU A 503 -24.91 -3.19 9.79
CA GLU A 503 -24.98 -2.38 8.58
C GLU A 503 -24.36 -1.00 8.82
N LEU A 504 -23.57 -0.57 7.84
CA LEU A 504 -22.99 0.75 7.76
C LEU A 504 -23.63 1.49 6.59
N VAL A 505 -24.00 2.74 6.82
CA VAL A 505 -24.54 3.60 5.76
C VAL A 505 -23.43 4.56 5.34
N LEU A 506 -23.01 4.47 4.08
CA LEU A 506 -22.12 5.47 3.50
C LEU A 506 -22.92 6.75 3.31
N THR A 507 -22.51 7.83 3.97
CA THR A 507 -23.15 9.14 3.89
C THR A 507 -22.15 10.18 3.40
N GLY A 508 -22.59 11.04 2.50
CA GLY A 508 -21.75 11.97 1.77
C GLY A 508 -22.50 12.34 0.51
N ASP A 509 -23.13 13.50 0.51
CA ASP A 509 -24.04 13.92 -0.56
C ASP A 509 -23.19 14.40 -1.74
N GLY A 510 -22.77 13.46 -2.60
CA GLY A 510 -22.18 13.75 -3.91
C GLY A 510 -23.22 13.99 -5.01
N SER A 511 -24.47 14.29 -4.65
CA SER A 511 -25.61 14.42 -5.56
C SER A 511 -26.46 15.65 -5.27
#